data_AF-A0A6G9D2Z2-F1
#
_entry.id   AF-A0A6G9D2Z2-F1
#
_cell.length_a   1.000
_cell.length_b   1.000
_cell.length_c   1.000
_cell.angle_alpha   90.00
_cell.angle_beta   90.00
_cell.angle_gamma   90.00
#
_symmetry.space_group_name_H-M   'P 1'
#
loop_
_entity.id
_entity.type
_entity.pdbx_description
1 polymer ?
#
loop_
_entity_poly.entity_id
_entity_poly.type
_entity_poly.pdbx_seq_one_letter_code
_entity_poly.pdbx_strand_id
1 'polypeptide(L)'
;MELRCELSPLVFAELYRLLDADPRLTDLLTERLKEIDLDHDWLREAAGAYEDRWESDVAMLHDSGSTAQPVGLSNDHALLASWVLAALRTENPCDELSNQLRNRVADRANNDMPHLADLPSCLAPRVIAWTLGMVVGRFDINFPVIPAHMPIDVEVELAYRGLVEHVIHLAEVQEPWPEVMCSSTLWRAAGLAEGLQPDANGPQAAINQLMAAIRHTTPEYQYELLRKHWIGFIEHRNALTHVASSVGKPRFSDSVRIACASDHVLPTVRGVTSFVFQKVSQELTGPSGRAVHSGLWEHVLRYEVGAF
;
A
#
# COMPACT_ATOMS: atom_id res chain seq x y z
N MET A 1 -16.07 6.57 -5.86
CA MET A 1 -14.86 6.45 -6.69
C MET A 1 -14.34 5.05 -6.47
N GLU A 2 -14.05 4.30 -7.53
CA GLU A 2 -13.53 2.94 -7.34
C GLU A 2 -12.05 3.02 -6.96
N LEU A 3 -11.68 2.59 -5.75
CA LEU A 3 -10.30 2.65 -5.27
C LEU A 3 -9.47 1.50 -5.88
N ARG A 4 -8.78 1.77 -6.99
CA ARG A 4 -7.88 0.80 -7.65
C ARG A 4 -6.44 1.27 -7.63
N CYS A 5 -5.48 0.35 -7.70
CA CYS A 5 -4.06 0.67 -7.75
C CYS A 5 -3.64 0.86 -9.22
N GLU A 6 -3.94 2.04 -9.76
CA GLU A 6 -3.67 2.39 -11.16
C GLU A 6 -2.43 3.28 -11.22
N LEU A 7 -1.26 2.65 -11.38
CA LEU A 7 0.04 3.30 -11.38
C LEU A 7 0.51 3.62 -12.81
N SER A 8 1.28 4.69 -12.96
CA SER A 8 1.86 5.13 -14.22
C SER A 8 2.89 4.10 -14.76
N PRO A 9 3.07 3.98 -16.10
CA PRO A 9 4.14 3.18 -16.70
C PRO A 9 5.52 3.44 -16.06
N LEU A 10 5.84 4.70 -15.74
CA LEU A 10 7.10 5.09 -15.11
C LEU A 10 7.38 4.33 -13.80
N VAL A 11 6.34 4.06 -13.01
CA VAL A 11 6.47 3.31 -11.76
C VAL A 11 6.97 1.90 -12.01
N PHE A 12 6.42 1.22 -13.02
CA PHE A 12 6.79 -0.14 -13.37
C PHE A 12 8.19 -0.20 -14.00
N ALA A 13 8.52 0.77 -14.86
CA ALA A 13 9.86 0.90 -15.43
C ALA A 13 10.93 1.00 -14.33
N GLU A 14 10.74 1.91 -13.37
CA GLU A 14 11.68 2.09 -12.26
C GLU A 14 11.70 0.91 -11.29
N LEU A 15 10.55 0.30 -11.00
CA LEU A 15 10.48 -0.87 -10.13
C LEU A 15 11.26 -2.05 -10.72
N TYR A 16 11.01 -2.40 -11.98
CA TYR A 16 11.69 -3.55 -12.59
C TYR A 16 13.18 -3.30 -12.82
N ARG A 17 13.61 -2.06 -13.09
CA ARG A 17 15.05 -1.69 -13.07
C ARG A 17 15.69 -1.89 -11.71
N LEU A 18 15.01 -1.49 -10.64
CA LEU A 18 15.52 -1.69 -9.27
C LEU A 18 15.66 -3.18 -8.94
N LEU A 19 14.72 -4.00 -9.39
CA LEU A 19 14.75 -5.45 -9.17
C LEU A 19 15.83 -6.14 -10.01
N ASP A 20 15.99 -5.80 -11.29
CA ASP A 20 17.05 -6.33 -12.18
C ASP A 20 18.45 -5.93 -11.70
N ALA A 21 18.58 -4.73 -11.13
CA ALA A 21 19.87 -4.19 -10.71
C ALA A 21 20.40 -4.71 -9.36
N ASP A 22 19.63 -5.49 -8.60
CA ASP A 22 20.05 -6.03 -7.30
C ASP A 22 20.39 -7.54 -7.39
N PRO A 23 21.68 -7.92 -7.49
CA PRO A 23 22.09 -9.31 -7.67
C PRO A 23 21.69 -10.23 -6.52
N ARG A 24 21.35 -9.67 -5.34
CA ARG A 24 20.93 -10.46 -4.17
C ARG A 24 19.53 -11.05 -4.36
N LEU A 25 18.72 -10.45 -5.23
CA LEU A 25 17.33 -10.84 -5.47
C LEU A 25 17.21 -11.81 -6.66
N THR A 26 18.26 -11.97 -7.47
CA THR A 26 18.23 -12.68 -8.75
C THR A 26 17.69 -14.10 -8.64
N ASP A 27 18.17 -14.90 -7.68
CA ASP A 27 17.74 -16.30 -7.55
C ASP A 27 16.24 -16.41 -7.22
N LEU A 28 15.78 -15.65 -6.21
CA LEU A 28 14.38 -15.62 -5.78
C LEU A 28 13.45 -15.14 -6.91
N LEU A 29 13.85 -14.08 -7.62
CA LEU A 29 13.07 -13.54 -8.72
C LEU A 29 13.06 -14.48 -9.92
N THR A 30 14.17 -15.17 -10.19
CA THR A 30 14.26 -16.17 -11.28
C THR A 30 13.34 -17.35 -11.00
N GLU A 31 13.35 -17.89 -9.77
CA GLU A 31 12.44 -18.96 -9.37
C GLU A 31 10.99 -18.51 -9.48
N ARG A 32 10.69 -17.29 -9.01
CA ARG A 32 9.35 -16.74 -9.08
C ARG A 32 8.86 -16.58 -10.51
N LEU A 33 9.61 -15.90 -11.38
CA LEU A 33 9.20 -15.64 -12.77
C LEU A 33 9.00 -16.93 -13.57
N LYS A 34 9.80 -17.97 -13.30
CA LYS A 34 9.62 -19.29 -13.92
C LYS A 34 8.28 -19.95 -13.61
N GLU A 35 7.60 -19.59 -12.51
CA GLU A 35 6.25 -20.11 -12.22
C GLU A 35 5.21 -19.69 -13.26
N ILE A 36 5.49 -18.65 -14.05
CA ILE A 36 4.62 -18.14 -15.12
C ILE A 36 5.32 -18.12 -16.49
N ASP A 37 6.32 -18.98 -16.67
CA ASP A 37 7.08 -19.16 -17.91
C ASP A 37 7.86 -17.91 -18.37
N LEU A 38 8.29 -17.07 -17.42
CA LEU A 38 9.15 -15.91 -17.68
C LEU A 38 10.59 -16.16 -17.19
N ASP A 39 11.57 -15.70 -17.97
CA ASP A 39 12.98 -15.71 -17.59
C ASP A 39 13.36 -14.43 -16.84
N HIS A 40 14.50 -14.44 -16.11
CA HIS A 40 14.93 -13.27 -15.33
C HIS A 40 15.15 -12.01 -16.19
N ASP A 41 15.67 -12.16 -17.40
CA ASP A 41 15.90 -11.06 -18.35
C ASP A 41 14.59 -10.31 -18.71
N TRP A 42 13.42 -10.93 -18.48
CA TRP A 42 12.12 -10.29 -18.63
C TRP A 42 12.00 -8.99 -17.82
N LEU A 43 12.62 -8.88 -16.64
CA LEU A 43 12.56 -7.66 -15.83
C LEU A 43 13.11 -6.45 -16.61
N ARG A 44 14.21 -6.65 -17.34
CA ARG A 44 14.83 -5.63 -18.17
C ARG A 44 13.98 -5.31 -19.39
N GLU A 45 13.44 -6.33 -20.06
CA GLU A 45 12.56 -6.16 -21.22
C GLU A 45 11.27 -5.42 -20.86
N ALA A 46 10.61 -5.83 -19.78
CA ALA A 46 9.42 -5.19 -19.25
C ALA A 46 9.73 -3.73 -18.87
N ALA A 47 10.82 -3.49 -18.16
CA ALA A 47 11.23 -2.12 -17.82
C ALA A 47 11.40 -1.22 -19.05
N GLY A 48 11.96 -1.74 -20.14
CA GLY A 48 12.05 -1.04 -21.42
C GLY A 48 10.67 -0.73 -22.01
N ALA A 49 9.78 -1.72 -22.07
CA ALA A 49 8.43 -1.53 -22.60
C ALA A 49 7.62 -0.47 -21.84
N TYR A 50 7.72 -0.44 -20.51
CA TYR A 50 7.06 0.60 -19.70
C TYR A 50 7.70 1.98 -19.88
N GLU A 51 9.01 2.06 -20.13
CA GLU A 51 9.68 3.32 -20.43
C GLU A 51 9.22 3.88 -21.77
N ASP A 52 9.20 3.06 -22.82
CA ASP A 52 8.74 3.47 -24.15
C ASP A 52 7.30 4.00 -24.08
N ARG A 53 6.45 3.32 -23.28
CA ARG A 53 5.09 3.78 -23.01
C ARG A 53 5.06 5.12 -22.29
N TRP A 54 5.89 5.29 -21.26
CA TRP A 54 6.00 6.54 -20.51
C TRP A 54 6.43 7.72 -21.40
N GLU A 55 7.47 7.53 -22.20
CA GLU A 55 7.97 8.55 -23.12
C GLU A 55 6.92 8.94 -24.15
N SER A 56 6.17 7.96 -24.68
CA SER A 56 5.04 8.21 -25.57
C SER A 56 3.94 9.03 -24.88
N ASP A 57 3.57 8.68 -23.65
CA ASP A 57 2.54 9.40 -22.89
C ASP A 57 2.97 10.84 -22.59
N VAL A 58 4.22 11.06 -22.19
CA VAL A 58 4.81 12.39 -21.98
C VAL A 58 4.81 13.22 -23.26
N ALA A 59 5.22 12.64 -24.39
CA ALA A 59 5.23 13.34 -25.68
C ALA A 59 3.81 13.79 -26.09
N MET A 60 2.80 12.93 -25.93
CA MET A 60 1.41 13.29 -26.21
C MET A 60 0.89 14.41 -25.32
N LEU A 61 1.28 14.43 -24.04
CA LEU A 61 0.89 15.48 -23.10
C LEU A 61 1.53 16.84 -23.47
N HIS A 62 2.80 16.85 -23.87
CA HIS A 62 3.48 18.06 -24.33
C HIS A 62 2.87 18.61 -25.63
N ASP A 63 2.63 17.75 -26.63
CA ASP A 63 2.11 18.16 -27.95
C ASP A 63 0.68 18.71 -27.89
N SER A 64 -0.14 18.22 -26.96
CA SER A 64 -1.53 18.63 -26.82
C SER A 64 -1.71 20.00 -26.14
N GLY A 65 -0.63 20.62 -25.62
CA GLY A 65 -0.71 21.85 -24.83
C GLY A 65 -1.67 21.72 -23.63
N SER A 66 -1.91 20.47 -23.21
CA SER A 66 -3.01 20.08 -22.34
C SER A 66 -2.56 20.16 -20.90
N THR A 67 -3.46 20.60 -20.02
CA THR A 67 -3.30 20.45 -18.57
C THR A 67 -3.60 19.03 -18.09
N ALA A 68 -3.66 18.06 -19.03
CA ALA A 68 -3.92 16.66 -18.72
C ALA A 68 -2.82 16.11 -17.82
N GLN A 69 -3.24 15.26 -16.90
CA GLN A 69 -2.36 14.57 -15.96
C GLN A 69 -2.02 13.19 -16.52
N PRO A 70 -0.85 12.63 -16.16
CA PRO A 70 -0.54 11.23 -16.48
C PRO A 70 -1.61 10.31 -15.90
N VAL A 71 -1.95 9.27 -16.66
CA VAL A 71 -2.98 8.28 -16.29
C VAL A 71 -2.29 6.98 -15.88
N GLY A 72 -2.85 6.29 -14.89
CA GLY A 72 -2.39 4.96 -14.51
C GLY A 72 -2.78 3.89 -15.53
N LEU A 73 -2.01 2.81 -15.58
CA LEU A 73 -2.38 1.59 -16.29
C LEU A 73 -3.42 0.82 -15.50
N SER A 74 -4.01 -0.21 -16.12
CA SER A 74 -4.95 -1.11 -15.44
C SER A 74 -4.31 -1.75 -14.19
N ASN A 75 -5.15 -2.09 -13.22
CA ASN A 75 -4.71 -2.67 -11.94
C ASN A 75 -3.93 -3.99 -12.09
N ASP A 76 -4.09 -4.70 -13.22
CA ASP A 76 -3.42 -5.97 -13.49
C ASP A 76 -1.89 -5.82 -13.59
N HIS A 77 -1.40 -4.65 -14.02
CA HIS A 77 0.04 -4.33 -13.99
C HIS A 77 0.57 -4.28 -12.55
N ALA A 78 -0.17 -3.63 -11.67
CA ALA A 78 0.19 -3.54 -10.25
C ALA A 78 0.07 -4.90 -9.55
N LEU A 79 -0.89 -5.74 -9.98
CA LEU A 79 -1.05 -7.10 -9.49
C LEU A 79 0.17 -7.97 -9.85
N LEU A 80 0.60 -7.96 -11.12
CA LEU A 80 1.80 -8.67 -11.55
C LEU A 80 3.04 -8.20 -10.77
N ALA A 81 3.23 -6.88 -10.64
CA ALA A 81 4.35 -6.33 -9.88
C ALA A 81 4.32 -6.76 -8.40
N SER A 82 3.14 -6.77 -7.76
CA SER A 82 2.97 -7.25 -6.38
C SER A 82 3.26 -8.74 -6.26
N TRP A 83 2.86 -9.54 -7.24
CA TRP A 83 3.11 -10.98 -7.26
C TRP A 83 4.60 -11.30 -7.41
N VAL A 84 5.34 -10.51 -8.20
CA VAL A 84 6.81 -10.59 -8.29
C VAL A 84 7.45 -10.23 -6.95
N LEU A 85 7.05 -9.08 -6.36
CA LEU A 85 7.58 -8.63 -5.08
C LEU A 85 7.29 -9.61 -3.93
N ALA A 86 6.14 -10.27 -3.93
CA ALA A 86 5.76 -11.21 -2.88
C ALA A 86 6.74 -12.39 -2.69
N ALA A 87 7.54 -12.73 -3.71
CA ALA A 87 8.62 -13.72 -3.57
C ALA A 87 9.73 -13.27 -2.60
N LEU A 88 9.88 -11.96 -2.39
CA LEU A 88 10.89 -11.36 -1.53
C LEU A 88 10.40 -11.20 -0.09
N ARG A 89 9.22 -11.71 0.26
CA ARG A 89 8.59 -11.51 1.59
C ARG A 89 9.40 -12.03 2.78
N THR A 90 10.37 -12.92 2.55
CA THR A 90 11.29 -13.46 3.56
C THR A 90 12.56 -12.64 3.71
N GLU A 91 12.80 -11.67 2.81
CA GLU A 91 13.93 -10.76 2.87
C GLU A 91 13.73 -9.68 3.95
N ASN A 92 14.78 -8.87 4.13
CA ASN A 92 14.75 -7.69 5.00
C ASN A 92 13.58 -6.73 4.66
N PRO A 93 13.22 -5.80 5.56
CA PRO A 93 12.16 -4.82 5.30
C PRO A 93 12.36 -4.08 3.96
N CYS A 94 11.26 -3.90 3.23
CA CYS A 94 11.26 -3.34 1.87
C CYS A 94 11.37 -1.81 1.80
N ASP A 95 11.56 -1.11 2.93
CA ASP A 95 11.55 0.36 2.98
C ASP A 95 12.63 1.00 2.12
N GLU A 96 13.82 0.40 2.05
CA GLU A 96 14.89 0.93 1.21
C GLU A 96 14.48 0.90 -0.27
N LEU A 97 14.00 -0.24 -0.75
CA LEU A 97 13.48 -0.38 -2.12
C LEU A 97 12.29 0.55 -2.36
N SER A 98 11.35 0.64 -1.40
CA SER A 98 10.18 1.52 -1.52
C SER A 98 10.58 2.99 -1.60
N ASN A 99 11.58 3.43 -0.83
CA ASN A 99 12.04 4.81 -0.83
C ASN A 99 12.82 5.12 -2.11
N GLN A 100 13.68 4.20 -2.57
CA GLN A 100 14.38 4.35 -3.84
C GLN A 100 13.40 4.44 -5.01
N LEU A 101 12.40 3.56 -5.08
CA LEU A 101 11.37 3.59 -6.13
C LEU A 101 10.66 4.94 -6.16
N ARG A 102 10.13 5.38 -5.01
CA ARG A 102 9.40 6.63 -4.90
C ARG A 102 10.26 7.83 -5.30
N ASN A 103 11.52 7.87 -4.86
CA ASN A 103 12.42 8.98 -5.19
C ASN A 103 12.74 9.00 -6.69
N ARG A 104 13.06 7.85 -7.30
CA ARG A 104 13.33 7.76 -8.75
C ARG A 104 12.13 8.18 -9.60
N VAL A 105 10.93 7.73 -9.23
CA VAL A 105 9.68 8.12 -9.91
C VAL A 105 9.44 9.62 -9.76
N ALA A 106 9.61 10.18 -8.56
CA ALA A 106 9.44 11.61 -8.32
C ALA A 106 10.45 12.45 -9.11
N ASP A 107 11.73 12.07 -9.09
CA ASP A 107 12.79 12.77 -9.80
C ASP A 107 12.55 12.73 -11.33
N ARG A 108 12.20 11.56 -11.87
CA ARG A 108 11.85 11.41 -13.30
C ARG A 108 10.61 12.20 -13.68
N ALA A 109 9.53 12.10 -12.91
CA ALA A 109 8.31 12.85 -13.19
C ALA A 109 8.53 14.37 -13.17
N ASN A 110 9.31 14.88 -12.22
CA ASN A 110 9.65 16.31 -12.14
C ASN A 110 10.52 16.78 -13.31
N ASN A 111 11.43 15.93 -13.79
CA ASN A 111 12.27 16.24 -14.95
C ASN A 111 11.48 16.21 -16.26
N ASP A 112 10.64 15.18 -16.45
CA ASP A 112 9.92 14.94 -17.70
C ASP A 112 8.67 15.85 -17.82
N MET A 113 8.08 16.25 -16.69
CA MET A 113 6.90 17.11 -16.61
C MET A 113 7.02 18.16 -15.49
N PRO A 114 7.89 19.18 -15.65
CA PRO A 114 8.17 20.17 -14.60
C PRO A 114 6.99 21.10 -14.24
N HIS A 115 5.89 21.01 -14.98
CA HIS A 115 4.68 21.80 -14.79
C HIS A 115 3.67 21.16 -13.82
N LEU A 116 3.91 19.93 -13.34
CA LEU A 116 3.08 19.31 -12.32
C LEU A 116 3.30 20.00 -10.97
N ALA A 117 2.27 20.68 -10.46
CA ALA A 117 2.32 21.35 -9.16
C ALA A 117 2.38 20.35 -7.98
N ASP A 118 1.59 19.27 -8.08
CA ASP A 118 1.56 18.15 -7.14
C ASP A 118 1.74 16.86 -7.95
N LEU A 119 2.44 15.86 -7.40
CA LEU A 119 2.49 14.54 -8.04
C LEU A 119 1.11 13.86 -7.91
N PRO A 120 0.49 13.43 -9.02
CA PRO A 120 -0.75 12.65 -8.98
C PRO A 120 -0.52 11.27 -8.36
N SER A 121 -1.58 10.67 -7.81
CA SER A 121 -1.51 9.36 -7.12
C SER A 121 -0.92 8.25 -7.97
N CYS A 122 -1.16 8.25 -9.29
CA CYS A 122 -0.59 7.26 -10.21
C CYS A 122 0.96 7.28 -10.25
N LEU A 123 1.59 8.34 -9.73
CA LEU A 123 3.04 8.50 -9.59
C LEU A 123 3.50 8.41 -8.12
N ALA A 124 2.65 7.95 -7.21
CA ALA A 124 2.94 7.83 -5.78
C ALA A 124 2.98 6.37 -5.32
N PRO A 125 3.95 5.56 -5.80
CA PRO A 125 4.04 4.15 -5.41
C PRO A 125 4.53 3.99 -3.97
N ARG A 126 4.08 2.91 -3.34
CA ARG A 126 4.58 2.44 -2.05
C ARG A 126 4.70 0.93 -2.05
N VAL A 127 5.82 0.41 -1.56
CA VAL A 127 5.98 -1.02 -1.30
C VAL A 127 5.94 -1.24 0.21
N ILE A 128 4.96 -2.00 0.68
CA ILE A 128 4.79 -2.35 2.10
C ILE A 128 4.69 -3.86 2.19
N ALA A 129 5.44 -4.48 3.09
CA ALA A 129 5.48 -5.94 3.24
C ALA A 129 5.64 -6.69 1.91
N TRP A 130 6.48 -6.14 1.01
CA TRP A 130 6.72 -6.69 -0.33
C TRP A 130 5.45 -6.80 -1.20
N THR A 131 4.51 -5.87 -1.03
CA THR A 131 3.33 -5.70 -1.89
C THR A 131 3.31 -4.27 -2.41
N LEU A 132 3.07 -4.10 -3.71
CA LEU A 132 2.98 -2.78 -4.35
C LEU A 132 1.59 -2.18 -4.06
N GLY A 133 1.59 -0.89 -3.75
CA GLY A 133 0.39 -0.10 -3.58
C GLY A 133 0.57 1.33 -4.05
N MET A 134 -0.53 2.06 -4.04
CA MET A 134 -0.62 3.45 -4.45
C MET A 134 -1.06 4.32 -3.27
N VAL A 135 -0.30 5.37 -2.96
CA VAL A 135 -0.73 6.37 -1.99
C VAL A 135 -1.88 7.18 -2.60
N VAL A 136 -2.98 7.34 -1.85
CA VAL A 136 -4.18 8.01 -2.34
C VAL A 136 -4.61 9.13 -1.40
N GLY A 137 -5.09 10.23 -1.99
CA GLY A 137 -5.48 11.43 -1.24
C GLY A 137 -4.29 12.28 -0.82
N ARG A 138 -4.52 13.16 0.17
CA ARG A 138 -3.55 14.18 0.60
C ARG A 138 -3.31 14.17 2.12
N PHE A 139 -3.65 13.07 2.79
CA PHE A 139 -3.55 12.94 4.24
C PHE A 139 -2.10 12.91 4.71
N ASP A 140 -1.28 12.05 4.12
CA ASP A 140 0.16 11.93 4.34
C ASP A 140 0.84 11.52 3.03
N ILE A 141 2.13 11.84 2.90
CA ILE A 141 2.93 11.48 1.72
C ILE A 141 3.11 9.97 1.52
N ASN A 142 2.82 9.16 2.54
CA ASN A 142 2.93 7.70 2.48
C ASN A 142 1.61 6.98 2.79
N PHE A 143 0.55 7.68 3.22
CA PHE A 143 -0.71 7.06 3.65
C PHE A 143 -1.92 7.96 3.37
N PRO A 144 -3.11 7.37 3.17
CA PRO A 144 -3.41 5.94 3.09
C PRO A 144 -2.92 5.32 1.77
N VAL A 145 -2.83 3.99 1.73
CA VAL A 145 -2.34 3.24 0.56
C VAL A 145 -3.37 2.20 0.15
N ILE A 146 -3.61 2.04 -1.15
CA ILE A 146 -4.40 0.91 -1.69
C ILE A 146 -3.45 -0.11 -2.29
N PRO A 147 -3.50 -1.40 -1.89
CA PRO A 147 -2.69 -2.43 -2.49
C PRO A 147 -3.19 -2.76 -3.90
N ALA A 148 -2.31 -3.31 -4.74
CA ALA A 148 -2.70 -3.78 -6.06
C ALA A 148 -3.67 -4.97 -6.04
N HIS A 149 -3.65 -5.75 -4.96
CA HIS A 149 -4.58 -6.82 -4.70
C HIS A 149 -5.16 -6.60 -3.32
N MET A 150 -6.49 -6.62 -3.21
CA MET A 150 -7.15 -6.55 -1.91
C MET A 150 -7.14 -7.92 -1.23
N PRO A 151 -7.27 -7.98 0.12
CA PRO A 151 -7.45 -9.25 0.82
C PRO A 151 -8.62 -10.05 0.25
N ILE A 152 -8.49 -11.38 0.18
CA ILE A 152 -9.54 -12.28 -0.36
C ILE A 152 -10.85 -12.19 0.45
N ASP A 153 -10.73 -11.99 1.77
CA ASP A 153 -11.89 -11.85 2.64
C ASP A 153 -12.63 -10.55 2.30
N VAL A 154 -13.84 -10.69 1.76
CA VAL A 154 -14.67 -9.58 1.29
C VAL A 154 -15.02 -8.59 2.40
N GLU A 155 -15.18 -9.04 3.65
CA GLU A 155 -15.49 -8.16 4.77
C GLU A 155 -14.27 -7.34 5.17
N VAL A 156 -13.08 -7.96 5.15
CA VAL A 156 -11.81 -7.27 5.35
C VAL A 156 -11.54 -6.28 4.21
N GLU A 157 -11.77 -6.68 2.96
CA GLU A 157 -11.66 -5.80 1.80
C GLU A 157 -12.53 -4.56 1.96
N LEU A 158 -13.84 -4.75 2.18
CA LEU A 158 -14.80 -3.65 2.30
C LEU A 158 -14.47 -2.74 3.49
N ALA A 159 -14.11 -3.31 4.64
CA ALA A 159 -13.71 -2.53 5.80
C ALA A 159 -12.44 -1.72 5.55
N TYR A 160 -11.46 -2.27 4.82
CA TYR A 160 -10.22 -1.56 4.51
C TYR A 160 -10.44 -0.45 3.48
N ARG A 161 -11.22 -0.70 2.42
CA ARG A 161 -11.64 0.36 1.47
C ARG A 161 -12.33 1.49 2.20
N GLY A 162 -13.29 1.17 3.08
CA GLY A 162 -14.00 2.16 3.88
C GLY A 162 -13.09 2.95 4.83
N LEU A 163 -12.00 2.34 5.34
CA LEU A 163 -10.98 3.08 6.09
C LEU A 163 -10.20 4.04 5.19
N VAL A 164 -9.78 3.61 3.99
CA VAL A 164 -9.05 4.46 3.06
C VAL A 164 -9.89 5.65 2.59
N GLU A 165 -11.13 5.40 2.17
CA GLU A 165 -12.08 6.46 1.78
C GLU A 165 -12.30 7.46 2.92
N HIS A 166 -12.43 6.95 4.14
CA HIS A 166 -12.58 7.79 5.32
C HIS A 166 -11.37 8.70 5.56
N VAL A 167 -10.15 8.18 5.42
CA VAL A 167 -8.92 8.95 5.62
C VAL A 167 -8.72 9.98 4.49
N ILE A 168 -9.08 9.63 3.24
CA ILE A 168 -9.10 10.58 2.13
C ILE A 168 -10.02 11.76 2.48
N HIS A 169 -11.24 11.50 2.93
CA HIS A 169 -12.18 12.54 3.30
C HIS A 169 -11.73 13.34 4.53
N LEU A 170 -11.07 12.68 5.50
CA LEU A 170 -10.54 13.34 6.69
C LEU A 170 -9.52 14.44 6.33
N ALA A 171 -8.72 14.24 5.28
CA ALA A 171 -7.76 15.24 4.79
C ALA A 171 -8.41 16.49 4.18
N GLU A 172 -9.70 16.44 3.84
CA GLU A 172 -10.47 17.57 3.29
C GLU A 172 -11.08 18.43 4.40
N VAL A 173 -11.11 17.93 5.64
CA VAL A 173 -11.69 18.61 6.80
C VAL A 173 -10.60 19.30 7.60
N GLN A 174 -10.78 20.61 7.84
CA GLN A 174 -9.84 21.38 8.64
C GLN A 174 -9.83 20.90 10.11
N GLU A 175 -8.63 20.73 10.68
CA GLU A 175 -8.47 20.41 12.09
C GLU A 175 -8.95 21.55 13.02
N PRO A 176 -9.49 21.25 14.22
CA PRO A 176 -9.64 19.91 14.79
C PRO A 176 -10.82 19.14 14.17
N TRP A 177 -10.58 17.87 13.86
CA TRP A 177 -11.61 17.01 13.28
C TRP A 177 -12.74 16.71 14.28
N PRO A 178 -13.98 16.51 13.80
CA PRO A 178 -15.08 16.04 14.63
C PRO A 178 -14.77 14.70 15.31
N GLU A 179 -15.20 14.54 16.56
CA GLU A 179 -14.89 13.35 17.38
C GLU A 179 -15.17 12.04 16.65
N VAL A 180 -16.38 11.87 16.08
CA VAL A 180 -16.81 10.67 15.37
C VAL A 180 -15.89 10.35 14.19
N MET A 181 -15.38 11.36 13.49
CA MET A 181 -14.48 11.14 12.36
C MET A 181 -13.16 10.53 12.84
N CYS A 182 -12.63 10.99 13.96
CA CYS A 182 -11.40 10.47 14.51
C CYS A 182 -11.58 9.10 15.18
N SER A 183 -12.57 8.97 16.06
CA SER A 183 -12.81 7.74 16.82
C SER A 183 -13.22 6.57 15.93
N SER A 184 -13.83 6.83 14.76
CA SER A 184 -14.11 5.77 13.79
C SER A 184 -12.87 5.02 13.31
N THR A 185 -11.70 5.66 13.28
CA THR A 185 -10.43 5.00 12.90
C THR A 185 -10.03 3.93 13.91
N LEU A 186 -10.30 4.15 15.21
CA LEU A 186 -10.09 3.16 16.27
C LEU A 186 -11.00 1.93 16.11
N TRP A 187 -12.29 2.18 15.85
CA TRP A 187 -13.27 1.10 15.68
C TRP A 187 -12.96 0.26 14.44
N ARG A 188 -12.69 0.91 13.30
CA ARG A 188 -12.32 0.22 12.06
C ARG A 188 -11.02 -0.55 12.21
N ALA A 189 -10.00 0.01 12.87
CA ALA A 189 -8.74 -0.68 13.09
C ALA A 189 -8.89 -1.92 13.96
N ALA A 190 -9.67 -1.86 15.04
CA ALA A 190 -9.97 -3.04 15.86
C ALA A 190 -10.73 -4.10 15.06
N GLY A 191 -11.77 -3.71 14.32
CA GLY A 191 -12.55 -4.63 13.49
C GLY A 191 -11.73 -5.27 12.37
N LEU A 192 -10.86 -4.50 11.71
CA LEU A 192 -9.93 -5.01 10.70
C LEU A 192 -8.92 -5.98 11.31
N ALA A 193 -8.40 -5.70 12.51
CA ALA A 193 -7.51 -6.63 13.19
C ALA A 193 -8.22 -7.97 13.46
N GLU A 194 -9.45 -7.93 13.96
CA GLU A 194 -10.28 -9.13 14.19
C GLU A 194 -10.58 -9.88 12.89
N GLY A 195 -10.96 -9.18 11.82
CA GLY A 195 -11.21 -9.80 10.52
C GLY A 195 -9.96 -10.44 9.89
N LEU A 196 -8.78 -9.85 10.10
CA LEU A 196 -7.50 -10.40 9.64
C LEU A 196 -7.03 -11.60 10.47
N GLN A 197 -7.50 -11.74 11.73
CA GLN A 197 -7.17 -12.83 12.65
C GLN A 197 -8.44 -13.37 13.32
N PRO A 198 -9.32 -14.06 12.57
CA PRO A 198 -10.63 -14.49 13.09
C PRO A 198 -10.52 -15.51 14.23
N ASP A 199 -9.42 -16.26 14.30
CA ASP A 199 -9.17 -17.25 15.35
C ASP A 199 -8.57 -16.64 16.64
N ALA A 200 -8.30 -15.33 16.65
CA ALA A 200 -7.79 -14.66 17.83
C ALA A 200 -8.90 -14.47 18.88
N ASN A 201 -8.51 -14.57 20.16
CA ASN A 201 -9.42 -14.34 21.28
C ASN A 201 -9.64 -12.84 21.55
N GLY A 202 -10.22 -12.15 20.56
CA GLY A 202 -10.56 -10.73 20.60
C GLY A 202 -9.49 -9.79 20.03
N PRO A 203 -9.79 -8.49 19.96
CA PRO A 203 -9.04 -7.54 19.12
C PRO A 203 -7.61 -7.29 19.63
N GLN A 204 -7.37 -7.32 20.95
CA GLN A 204 -6.01 -7.18 21.48
C GLN A 204 -5.13 -8.39 21.10
N ALA A 205 -5.69 -9.60 21.15
CA ALA A 205 -4.97 -10.80 20.76
C ALA A 205 -4.67 -10.78 19.25
N ALA A 206 -5.64 -10.36 18.44
CA ALA A 206 -5.48 -10.18 17.00
C ALA A 206 -4.36 -9.16 16.68
N ILE A 207 -4.39 -7.97 17.29
CA ILE A 207 -3.33 -6.95 17.11
C ILE A 207 -1.96 -7.51 17.50
N ASN A 208 -1.86 -8.24 18.61
CA ASN A 208 -0.59 -8.83 19.05
C ASN A 208 -0.04 -9.85 18.04
N GLN A 209 -0.91 -10.71 17.47
CA GLN A 209 -0.52 -11.67 16.44
C GLN A 209 -0.09 -10.96 15.14
N LEU A 210 -0.83 -9.93 14.73
CA LEU A 210 -0.49 -9.13 13.54
C LEU A 210 0.83 -8.37 13.71
N MET A 211 1.05 -7.78 14.89
CA MET A 211 2.33 -7.15 15.23
C MET A 211 3.47 -8.16 15.18
N ALA A 212 3.29 -9.39 15.67
CA ALA A 212 4.30 -10.42 15.52
C ALA A 212 4.57 -10.76 14.04
N ALA A 213 3.52 -10.82 13.21
CA ALA A 213 3.62 -11.16 11.80
C ALA A 213 4.35 -10.11 10.95
N ILE A 214 4.26 -8.82 11.28
CA ILE A 214 4.93 -7.74 10.52
C ILE A 214 6.36 -7.45 10.98
N ARG A 215 6.84 -8.08 12.06
CA ARG A 215 8.14 -7.75 12.69
C ARG A 215 9.32 -7.84 11.72
N HIS A 216 9.32 -8.82 10.84
CA HIS A 216 10.42 -9.06 9.90
C HIS A 216 10.33 -8.19 8.64
N THR A 217 9.14 -7.72 8.31
CA THR A 217 8.87 -6.93 7.10
C THR A 217 8.78 -5.42 7.36
N THR A 218 8.90 -5.01 8.62
CA THR A 218 8.83 -3.61 9.07
C THR A 218 10.16 -3.19 9.70
N PRO A 219 10.72 -2.00 9.39
CA PRO A 219 11.94 -1.53 10.02
C PRO A 219 11.76 -1.33 11.52
N GLU A 220 12.81 -1.60 12.29
CA GLU A 220 12.77 -1.58 13.76
C GLU A 220 12.21 -0.27 14.33
N TYR A 221 12.58 0.88 13.76
CA TYR A 221 12.08 2.18 14.24
C TYR A 221 10.57 2.35 14.03
N GLN A 222 10.03 1.85 12.92
CA GLN A 222 8.58 1.89 12.64
C GLN A 222 7.85 0.86 13.50
N TYR A 223 8.43 -0.32 13.65
CA TYR A 223 7.91 -1.38 14.49
C TYR A 223 7.74 -0.90 15.94
N GLU A 224 8.77 -0.26 16.51
CA GLU A 224 8.72 0.26 17.87
C GLU A 224 7.71 1.39 18.04
N LEU A 225 7.52 2.24 17.03
CA LEU A 225 6.48 3.26 17.02
C LEU A 225 5.08 2.62 17.05
N LEU A 226 4.82 1.65 16.17
CA LEU A 226 3.56 0.92 16.13
C LEU A 226 3.33 0.14 17.43
N ARG A 227 4.36 -0.53 17.94
CA ARG A 227 4.28 -1.29 19.19
C ARG A 227 3.85 -0.40 20.36
N LYS A 228 4.39 0.81 20.46
CA LYS A 228 3.98 1.80 21.48
C LYS A 228 2.55 2.28 21.25
N HIS A 229 2.18 2.54 20.00
CA HIS A 229 0.83 2.97 19.61
C HIS A 229 -0.25 1.98 20.04
N TRP A 230 0.01 0.68 19.89
CA TRP A 230 -0.96 -0.36 20.22
C TRP A 230 -1.12 -0.65 21.72
N ILE A 231 -0.27 -0.07 22.59
CA ILE A 231 -0.40 -0.21 24.05
C ILE A 231 -1.64 0.54 24.53
N GLY A 232 -2.56 -0.16 25.21
CA GLY A 232 -3.80 0.45 25.72
C GLY A 232 -4.82 0.80 24.64
N PHE A 233 -4.55 0.50 23.37
CA PHE A 233 -5.41 0.84 22.23
C PHE A 233 -6.86 0.36 22.42
N ILE A 234 -7.04 -0.89 22.84
CA ILE A 234 -8.38 -1.48 23.06
C ILE A 234 -9.10 -0.85 24.26
N GLU A 235 -8.36 -0.40 25.28
CA GLU A 235 -8.94 0.29 26.42
C GLU A 235 -9.49 1.67 26.01
N HIS A 236 -8.73 2.41 25.21
CA HIS A 236 -9.19 3.69 24.64
C HIS A 236 -10.38 3.52 23.70
N ARG A 237 -10.32 2.52 22.81
CA ARG A 237 -11.44 2.17 21.92
C ARG A 237 -12.70 1.83 22.70
N ASN A 238 -12.59 1.06 23.78
CA ASN A 238 -13.72 0.68 24.63
C ASN A 238 -14.24 1.83 25.48
N ALA A 239 -13.40 2.78 25.89
CA ALA A 239 -13.84 3.97 26.61
C ALA A 239 -14.71 4.90 25.75
N LEU A 240 -14.59 4.82 24.42
CA LEU A 240 -15.43 5.55 23.46
C LEU A 240 -16.80 4.90 23.21
N THR A 241 -16.95 3.60 23.49
CA THR A 241 -18.21 2.87 23.31
C THR A 241 -18.95 2.62 24.62
N HIS A 242 -18.22 2.36 25.70
CA HIS A 242 -18.76 2.05 27.02
C HIS A 242 -18.43 3.20 27.96
N VAL A 243 -19.23 4.28 27.88
CA VAL A 243 -19.11 5.47 28.73
C VAL A 243 -19.37 5.08 30.19
N ALA A 244 -18.35 4.62 30.88
CA ALA A 244 -18.41 4.17 32.25
C ALA A 244 -17.19 4.69 33.03
N SER A 245 -17.45 5.48 34.06
CA SER A 245 -16.42 6.01 34.96
C SER A 245 -15.97 4.89 35.92
N SER A 246 -15.10 4.01 35.46
CA SER A 246 -14.45 3.00 36.32
C SER A 246 -13.08 3.50 36.79
N VAL A 247 -12.76 3.30 38.06
CA VAL A 247 -11.43 3.62 38.61
C VAL A 247 -10.37 2.82 37.85
N GLY A 248 -9.32 3.50 37.38
CA GLY A 248 -8.20 2.88 36.67
C GLY A 248 -8.41 2.65 35.16
N LYS A 249 -9.55 3.05 34.59
CA LYS A 249 -9.78 3.00 33.13
C LYS A 249 -9.71 4.39 32.49
N PRO A 250 -9.32 4.49 31.21
CA PRO A 250 -9.39 5.75 30.47
C PRO A 250 -10.81 6.33 30.49
N ARG A 251 -10.92 7.65 30.64
CA ARG A 251 -12.21 8.35 30.53
C ARG A 251 -12.57 8.56 29.06
N PHE A 252 -13.85 8.73 28.78
CA PHE A 252 -14.35 9.08 27.44
C PHE A 252 -13.66 10.37 26.92
N SER A 253 -13.66 11.45 27.72
CA SER A 253 -13.06 12.74 27.32
C SER A 253 -11.57 12.65 27.02
N ASP A 254 -10.83 11.83 27.78
CA ASP A 254 -9.41 11.61 27.53
C ASP A 254 -9.17 10.82 26.24
N SER A 255 -10.01 9.81 26.00
CA SER A 255 -9.92 8.96 24.80
C SER A 255 -10.32 9.71 23.54
N VAL A 256 -11.30 10.63 23.61
CA VAL A 256 -11.64 11.53 22.48
C VAL A 256 -10.45 12.41 22.13
N ARG A 257 -9.83 13.06 23.13
CA ARG A 257 -8.67 13.92 22.93
C ARG A 257 -7.51 13.17 22.27
N ILE A 258 -7.27 11.93 22.69
CA ILE A 258 -6.24 11.07 22.10
C ILE A 258 -6.62 10.66 20.68
N ALA A 259 -7.84 10.16 20.48
CA ALA A 259 -8.30 9.69 19.17
C ALA A 259 -8.26 10.78 18.10
N CYS A 260 -8.57 12.03 18.48
CA CYS A 260 -8.61 13.17 17.58
C CYS A 260 -7.26 13.83 17.32
N ALA A 261 -6.20 13.39 18.00
CA ALA A 261 -4.87 13.92 17.75
C ALA A 261 -4.29 13.25 16.49
N SER A 262 -3.67 14.05 15.61
CA SER A 262 -3.13 13.57 14.34
C SER A 262 -2.01 12.54 14.54
N ASP A 263 -1.28 12.65 15.65
CA ASP A 263 -0.30 11.66 16.13
C ASP A 263 -0.92 10.31 16.55
N HIS A 264 -2.24 10.19 16.59
CA HIS A 264 -2.95 8.93 16.83
C HIS A 264 -3.58 8.35 15.55
N VAL A 265 -4.15 9.18 14.69
CA VAL A 265 -4.78 8.72 13.44
C VAL A 265 -3.76 8.10 12.50
N LEU A 266 -2.64 8.81 12.24
CA LEU A 266 -1.64 8.36 11.28
C LEU A 266 -1.01 7.00 11.68
N PRO A 267 -0.55 6.78 12.93
CA PRO A 267 -0.05 5.46 13.33
C PRO A 267 -1.11 4.35 13.25
N THR A 268 -2.38 4.66 13.51
CA THR A 268 -3.49 3.70 13.36
C THR A 268 -3.63 3.26 11.90
N VAL A 269 -3.71 4.22 10.97
CA VAL A 269 -3.80 3.96 9.52
C VAL A 269 -2.58 3.19 9.02
N ARG A 270 -1.37 3.60 9.46
CA ARG A 270 -0.11 2.94 9.13
C ARG A 270 -0.10 1.48 9.58
N GLY A 271 -0.46 1.22 10.84
CA GLY A 271 -0.42 -0.12 11.40
C GLY A 271 -1.42 -1.06 10.71
N VAL A 272 -2.65 -0.60 10.51
CA VAL A 272 -3.67 -1.38 9.77
C VAL A 272 -3.26 -1.64 8.33
N THR A 273 -2.72 -0.62 7.64
CA THR A 273 -2.19 -0.78 6.28
C THR A 273 -1.09 -1.82 6.24
N SER A 274 -0.17 -1.81 7.21
CA SER A 274 0.90 -2.81 7.31
C SER A 274 0.36 -4.22 7.51
N PHE A 275 -0.69 -4.38 8.34
CA PHE A 275 -1.35 -5.67 8.56
C PHE A 275 -2.02 -6.20 7.29
N VAL A 276 -2.74 -5.33 6.57
CA VAL A 276 -3.40 -5.67 5.31
C VAL A 276 -2.38 -6.06 4.24
N PHE A 277 -1.33 -5.27 4.03
CA PHE A 277 -0.30 -5.57 3.04
C PHE A 277 0.46 -6.86 3.37
N GLN A 278 0.72 -7.13 4.65
CA GLN A 278 1.29 -8.41 5.08
C GLN A 278 0.39 -9.60 4.74
N LYS A 279 -0.93 -9.43 4.89
CA LYS A 279 -1.92 -10.46 4.52
C LYS A 279 -1.96 -10.67 3.01
N VAL A 280 -2.00 -9.60 2.23
CA VAL A 280 -1.99 -9.67 0.75
C VAL A 280 -0.72 -10.34 0.25
N SER A 281 0.44 -9.97 0.77
CA SER A 281 1.73 -10.61 0.46
C SER A 281 1.70 -12.12 0.70
N GLN A 282 1.07 -12.58 1.79
CA GLN A 282 0.86 -14.00 2.07
C GLN A 282 -0.03 -14.68 1.03
N GLU A 283 -1.16 -14.05 0.69
CA GLU A 283 -2.15 -14.57 -0.24
C GLU A 283 -1.61 -14.71 -1.67
N LEU A 284 -0.75 -13.76 -2.11
CA LEU A 284 -0.09 -13.78 -3.42
C LEU A 284 0.94 -14.90 -3.57
N THR A 285 1.49 -15.42 -2.46
CA THR A 285 2.31 -16.64 -2.47
C THR A 285 1.49 -17.93 -2.39
N GLY A 286 0.18 -17.82 -2.16
CA GLY A 286 -0.75 -18.93 -2.06
C GLY A 286 -1.62 -19.11 -3.31
N PRO A 287 -2.78 -19.79 -3.18
CA PRO A 287 -3.69 -20.05 -4.29
C PRO A 287 -4.22 -18.79 -4.99
N SER A 288 -4.30 -17.65 -4.30
CA SER A 288 -4.78 -16.39 -4.88
C SER A 288 -3.77 -15.73 -5.81
N GLY A 289 -2.49 -16.10 -5.70
CA GLY A 289 -1.48 -15.75 -6.70
C GLY A 289 -1.79 -16.27 -8.11
N ARG A 290 -2.73 -17.22 -8.27
CA ARG A 290 -3.12 -17.78 -9.57
C ARG A 290 -3.82 -16.80 -10.51
N ALA A 291 -4.27 -15.64 -10.01
CA ALA A 291 -4.73 -14.55 -10.88
C ALA A 291 -3.58 -14.09 -11.81
N VAL A 292 -2.33 -14.28 -11.38
CA VAL A 292 -1.14 -14.16 -12.22
C VAL A 292 -0.82 -15.55 -12.79
N HIS A 293 -0.85 -15.67 -14.10
CA HIS A 293 -0.68 -16.93 -14.83
C HIS A 293 0.25 -16.75 -16.03
N SER A 294 0.75 -17.86 -16.57
CA SER A 294 1.49 -17.90 -17.83
C SER A 294 0.67 -17.20 -18.93
N GLY A 295 1.28 -16.26 -19.65
CA GLY A 295 0.60 -15.51 -20.71
C GLY A 295 -0.08 -14.21 -20.27
N LEU A 296 -0.16 -13.88 -18.96
CA LEU A 296 -0.74 -12.60 -18.52
C LEU A 296 0.04 -11.41 -19.14
N TRP A 297 1.36 -11.49 -19.12
CA TRP A 297 2.21 -10.47 -19.75
C TRP A 297 2.01 -10.45 -21.27
N GLU A 298 2.18 -11.60 -21.93
CA GLU A 298 2.20 -11.74 -23.38
C GLU A 298 0.87 -11.37 -24.03
N HIS A 299 -0.25 -11.72 -23.39
CA HIS A 299 -1.57 -11.66 -24.01
C HIS A 299 -2.44 -10.51 -23.51
N VAL A 300 -2.07 -9.87 -22.40
CA VAL A 300 -2.86 -8.79 -21.81
C VAL A 300 -2.01 -7.54 -21.65
N LEU A 301 -1.01 -7.58 -20.77
CA LEU A 301 -0.33 -6.38 -20.31
C LEU A 301 0.59 -5.76 -21.37
N ARG A 302 1.28 -6.58 -22.18
CA ARG A 302 2.19 -6.11 -23.22
C ARG A 302 1.50 -5.23 -24.26
N TYR A 303 0.21 -5.47 -24.53
CA TYR A 303 -0.58 -4.65 -25.46
C TYR A 303 -0.90 -3.26 -24.91
N GLU A 304 -1.14 -3.13 -23.60
CA GLU A 304 -1.43 -1.83 -22.97
C GLU A 304 -0.20 -0.90 -22.97
N VAL A 305 1.01 -1.48 -22.95
CA VAL A 305 2.27 -0.73 -23.04
C VAL A 305 2.78 -0.55 -24.47
N GLY A 306 2.09 -1.10 -25.49
CA GLY A 306 2.41 -0.86 -26.90
C GLY A 306 3.70 -1.51 -27.41
N ALA A 307 4.24 -2.51 -26.72
CA ALA A 307 5.46 -3.21 -27.13
C ALA A 307 5.12 -4.36 -28.10
N PHE A 308 5.40 -4.18 -29.40
CA PHE A 308 5.20 -5.20 -30.45
C PHE A 308 6.52 -5.90 -30.81
#